data_AF-A0A0R2JJ17-F1
#
_entry.id   AF-A0A0R2JJ17-F1
#
_cell.length_a   1.000
_cell.length_b   1.000
_cell.length_c   1.000
_cell.angle_alpha   90.00
_cell.angle_beta   90.00
_cell.angle_gamma   90.00
#
_symmetry.space_group_name_H-M   'P 1'
#
loop_
_entity.id
_entity.type
_entity.pdbx_description
1 polymer ?
#
loop_
_entity_poly.entity_id
_entity_poly.type
_entity_poly.pdbx_seq_one_letter_code
_entity_poly.pdbx_strand_id
1 'polypeptide(L)'
;MSLDSFNKKKDEEMKENYQETLKNDKQSSTDFISKISRKEVERKRSVTFSITESQLKKMDKTAHENGFKNRSEFLASIIDAI
;
A
#
# COMPACT_ATOMS: atom_id res chain seq x y z
N MET A 1 -48.23 -0.58 -35.39
CA MET A 1 -48.19 -0.94 -33.96
C MET A 1 -48.13 0.37 -33.18
N SER A 2 -49.14 0.69 -32.35
CA SER A 2 -49.17 1.94 -31.56
C SER A 2 -48.11 1.87 -30.45
N LEU A 3 -47.41 2.97 -30.21
CA LEU A 3 -46.36 3.11 -29.19
C LEU A 3 -46.90 3.27 -27.76
N ASP A 4 -48.22 3.19 -27.56
CA ASP A 4 -48.88 3.57 -26.30
C ASP A 4 -48.92 2.48 -25.22
N SER A 5 -48.21 1.36 -25.40
CA SER A 5 -48.21 0.26 -24.42
C SER A 5 -46.90 0.11 -23.63
N PHE A 6 -46.10 1.17 -23.51
CA PHE A 6 -45.12 1.24 -22.43
C PHE A 6 -45.84 1.50 -21.11
N ASN A 7 -45.92 0.44 -20.32
CA ASN A 7 -46.65 0.38 -19.06
C ASN A 7 -45.92 1.27 -18.03
N LYS A 8 -46.26 2.57 -17.97
CA LYS A 8 -45.55 3.60 -17.18
C LYS A 8 -45.20 3.18 -15.74
N LYS A 9 -46.08 2.40 -15.10
CA LYS A 9 -45.86 1.87 -13.75
C LYS A 9 -44.65 0.93 -13.65
N LYS A 10 -44.44 0.08 -14.65
CA LYS A 10 -43.28 -0.83 -14.69
C LYS A 10 -41.97 -0.08 -14.96
N ASP A 11 -42.03 0.98 -15.74
CA ASP A 11 -40.85 1.81 -16.03
C ASP A 11 -40.43 2.64 -14.81
N GLU A 12 -41.38 3.07 -13.98
CA GLU A 12 -41.12 3.75 -12.71
C GLU A 12 -40.54 2.79 -11.66
N GLU A 13 -41.12 1.60 -11.47
CA GLU A 13 -40.59 0.57 -10.56
C GLU A 13 -39.15 0.14 -10.94
N MET A 14 -38.89 -0.03 -12.25
CA MET A 14 -37.54 -0.32 -12.73
C MET A 14 -36.57 0.80 -12.35
N LYS A 15 -36.93 2.07 -12.59
CA LYS A 15 -36.08 3.22 -12.25
C LYS A 15 -35.76 3.29 -10.77
N GLU A 16 -36.74 3.03 -9.90
CA GLU A 16 -36.54 3.02 -8.44
C GLU A 16 -35.57 1.90 -8.01
N ASN A 17 -35.76 0.68 -8.53
CA ASN A 17 -34.87 -0.45 -8.24
C ASN A 17 -33.42 -0.21 -8.73
N TYR A 18 -33.24 0.41 -9.91
CA TYR A 18 -31.92 0.81 -10.41
C TYR A 18 -31.27 1.89 -9.54
N GLN A 19 -32.04 2.85 -9.02
CA GLN A 19 -31.52 3.88 -8.13
C GLN A 19 -31.11 3.31 -6.76
N GLU A 20 -31.87 2.35 -6.23
CA GLU A 20 -31.60 1.74 -4.93
C GLU A 20 -30.33 0.89 -4.96
N THR A 21 -30.13 0.09 -6.02
CA THR A 21 -28.90 -0.69 -6.23
C THR A 21 -27.67 0.19 -6.39
N LEU A 22 -27.76 1.29 -7.15
CA LEU A 22 -26.67 2.26 -7.32
C LEU A 22 -26.30 3.03 -6.04
N LYS A 23 -27.22 3.15 -5.07
CA LYS A 23 -26.95 3.82 -3.79
C LYS A 23 -26.21 2.90 -2.81
N ASN A 24 -26.51 1.60 -2.83
CA ASN A 24 -25.90 0.62 -1.93
C ASN A 24 -24.42 0.32 -2.23
N ASP A 25 -23.98 0.43 -3.49
CA ASP A 25 -22.57 0.19 -3.87
C ASP A 25 -21.60 1.32 -3.49
N LYS A 26 -22.11 2.54 -3.26
CA LYS A 26 -21.27 3.70 -2.95
C LYS A 26 -20.78 3.73 -1.51
N GLN A 27 -21.41 2.99 -0.61
CA GLN A 27 -21.15 3.05 0.82
C GLN A 27 -20.07 2.05 1.27
N SER A 28 -19.86 0.97 0.52
CA SER A 28 -18.91 -0.11 0.87
C SER A 28 -17.45 0.18 0.47
N SER A 29 -17.24 0.91 -0.62
CA SER A 29 -15.92 1.07 -1.24
C SER A 29 -15.01 2.09 -0.53
N THR A 30 -15.57 3.14 0.06
CA THR A 30 -14.80 4.16 0.81
C THR A 30 -14.35 3.65 2.17
N ASP A 31 -15.15 2.80 2.81
CA ASP A 31 -14.86 2.24 4.13
C ASP A 31 -13.67 1.27 4.07
N PHE A 32 -13.53 0.52 2.98
CA PHE A 32 -12.37 -0.34 2.75
C PHE A 32 -11.06 0.46 2.62
N ILE A 33 -11.08 1.58 1.90
CA ILE A 33 -9.89 2.44 1.73
C ILE A 33 -9.49 3.11 3.04
N SER A 34 -10.45 3.50 3.87
CA SER A 34 -10.18 4.08 5.20
C SER A 34 -9.56 3.09 6.19
N LYS A 35 -9.83 1.78 6.02
CA LYS A 35 -9.28 0.68 6.82
C LYS A 35 -7.90 0.23 6.37
N ILE A 36 -7.44 0.66 5.18
CA ILE A 36 -6.03 0.61 4.80
C ILE A 36 -5.33 1.75 5.55
N SER A 37 -5.35 1.68 6.89
CA SER A 37 -4.60 2.60 7.70
C SER A 37 -3.14 2.49 7.25
N ARG A 38 -2.53 3.64 6.95
CA ARG A 38 -1.10 3.71 6.78
C ARG A 38 -0.52 3.22 8.10
N LYS A 39 -0.08 1.96 8.15
CA LYS A 39 0.88 1.53 9.17
C LYS A 39 1.92 2.65 9.21
N GLU A 40 2.19 3.17 10.39
CA GLU A 40 3.32 4.07 10.60
C GLU A 40 4.57 3.27 10.25
N VAL A 41 4.90 3.23 8.96
CA VAL A 41 6.13 2.67 8.46
C VAL A 41 7.18 3.64 8.98
N GLU A 42 7.92 3.21 10.01
CA GLU A 42 9.15 3.87 10.42
C GLU A 42 9.89 4.26 9.13
N ARG A 43 9.98 5.57 8.87
CA ARG A 43 10.43 6.06 7.58
C ARG A 43 11.88 5.65 7.40
N LYS A 44 12.11 4.55 6.68
CA LYS A 44 13.46 4.08 6.33
C LYS A 44 14.15 5.19 5.55
N ARG A 45 15.18 5.78 6.14
CA ARG A 45 16.00 6.80 5.49
C ARG A 45 17.13 6.11 4.73
N SER A 46 17.21 6.32 3.43
CA SER A 46 18.36 5.89 2.65
C SER A 46 19.48 6.91 2.82
N VAL A 47 20.68 6.43 3.15
CA VAL A 47 21.90 7.25 3.20
C VAL A 47 22.85 6.74 2.14
N THR A 48 23.42 7.65 1.36
CA THR A 48 24.45 7.34 0.37
C THR A 48 25.73 8.05 0.79
N PHE A 49 26.83 7.31 0.80
CA PHE A 49 28.14 7.81 1.18
C PHE A 49 29.21 7.15 0.31
N SER A 50 30.34 7.82 0.13
CA SER A 50 31.46 7.33 -0.67
C SER A 50 32.50 6.69 0.25
N ILE A 51 33.00 5.53 -0.15
CA ILE A 51 34.07 4.80 0.54
C ILE A 51 35.07 4.25 -0.48
N THR A 52 36.26 3.93 0.00
CA THR A 52 37.26 3.23 -0.81
C THR A 52 36.91 1.75 -0.96
N GLU A 53 37.40 1.11 -2.02
CA GLU A 53 37.19 -0.33 -2.22
C GLU A 53 37.80 -1.18 -1.08
N SER A 54 38.93 -0.73 -0.53
CA SER A 54 39.57 -1.40 0.60
C SER A 54 38.73 -1.35 1.88
N GLN A 55 38.02 -0.25 2.12
CA GLN A 55 37.07 -0.12 3.24
C GLN A 55 35.85 -1.00 3.01
N LEU A 56 35.32 -1.04 1.79
CA LEU A 56 34.19 -1.90 1.42
C LEU A 56 34.50 -3.38 1.70
N LYS A 57 35.67 -3.86 1.25
CA LYS A 57 36.11 -5.26 1.50
C LYS A 57 36.25 -5.59 2.98
N LYS A 58 36.77 -4.65 3.78
CA LYS A 58 36.87 -4.82 5.24
C LYS A 58 35.49 -4.92 5.88
N MET A 59 34.56 -4.05 5.50
CA MET A 59 33.17 -4.09 5.98
C MET A 59 32.47 -5.40 5.64
N ASP A 60 32.59 -5.87 4.40
CA ASP A 60 31.97 -7.13 3.97
C ASP A 60 32.51 -8.32 4.77
N LYS A 61 33.84 -8.36 5.02
CA LYS A 61 34.47 -9.39 5.85
C LYS A 61 33.96 -9.36 7.30
N THR A 62 33.94 -8.18 7.92
CA THR A 62 33.47 -8.03 9.30
C THR A 62 31.98 -8.32 9.45
N ALA A 63 31.15 -7.95 8.46
CA ALA A 63 29.73 -8.26 8.49
C ALA A 63 29.50 -9.78 8.45
N HIS A 64 30.26 -10.49 7.61
CA HIS A 64 30.19 -11.94 7.49
C HIS A 64 30.68 -12.67 8.74
N GLU A 65 31.82 -12.23 9.32
CA GLU A 65 32.38 -12.80 10.56
C GLU A 65 31.41 -12.67 11.74
N ASN A 66 30.66 -11.58 11.81
CA ASN A 66 29.64 -11.35 12.85
C ASN A 66 28.27 -11.96 12.52
N GLY A 67 28.13 -12.69 11.41
CA GLY A 67 26.89 -13.40 11.05
C GLY A 67 25.76 -12.50 10.54
N PHE A 68 26.05 -11.27 10.12
CA PHE A 68 25.03 -10.39 9.54
C PHE A 68 24.69 -10.85 8.11
N LYS A 69 23.39 -10.84 7.80
CA LYS A 69 22.89 -11.22 6.47
C LYS A 69 23.25 -10.18 5.41
N ASN A 70 23.18 -8.89 5.78
CA ASN A 70 23.39 -7.77 4.88
C ASN A 70 24.27 -6.68 5.52
N ARG A 71 25.02 -5.95 4.68
CA ARG A 71 25.76 -4.75 5.10
C ARG A 71 24.89 -3.70 5.80
N SER A 72 23.67 -3.51 5.32
CA SER A 72 22.75 -2.51 5.88
C SER A 72 22.35 -2.85 7.32
N GLU A 73 22.15 -4.14 7.63
CA GLU A 73 21.86 -4.59 8.99
C GLU A 73 23.07 -4.43 9.91
N PHE A 74 24.26 -4.76 9.40
CA PHE A 74 25.51 -4.53 10.12
C PHE A 74 25.70 -3.05 10.47
N LEU A 75 25.53 -2.14 9.50
CA LEU A 75 25.66 -0.70 9.72
C LEU A 75 24.57 -0.14 10.65
N ALA A 76 23.32 -0.60 10.51
CA ALA A 76 22.25 -0.22 11.42
C ALA A 76 22.58 -0.62 12.86
N SER A 77 23.06 -1.85 13.07
CA SER A 77 23.47 -2.33 14.39
C SER A 77 24.62 -1.52 15.00
N ILE A 78 25.56 -1.04 14.19
CA ILE A 78 26.63 -0.16 14.67
C ILE A 78 26.06 1.19 15.11
N ILE A 79 25.18 1.78 14.31
CA ILE A 79 24.59 3.09 14.59
C ILE A 79 23.71 3.04 15.84
N ASP A 80 22.94 1.97 16.03
CA ASP A 80 22.09 1.80 17.21
C ASP A 80 22.89 1.57 18.51
N ALA A 81 24.14 1.14 18.39
CA ALA A 81 25.03 0.90 19.53
C ALA A 81 25.84 2.15 19.97
N ILE A 82 25.73 3.27 19.24
CA ILE A 82 26.37 4.56 19.55
C ILE A 82 25.48 5.38 20.48
#